data_AF-A0A7R9BKN6-F1
#
_entry.id   AF-A0A7R9BKN6-F1
#
_cell.length_a   1.000
_cell.length_b   1.000
_cell.length_c   1.000
_cell.angle_alpha   90.00
_cell.angle_beta   90.00
_cell.angle_gamma   90.00
#
_symmetry.space_group_name_H-M   'P 1'
#
loop_
_entity.id
_entity.type
_entity.pdbx_description
1 polymer ?
#
loop_
_entity_poly.entity_id
_entity_poly.type
_entity_poly.pdbx_seq_one_letter_code
_entity_poly.pdbx_strand_id
1 'polypeptide(L)'
;MDQGFSPKQRKPLFKLTGDSLLTALSVARKCQLVDPEVKMLVVWAELVESTLDAVQHVKIEYMDPDADSVDTGSVPVREYVFALEGRCFDLLQKREPELFLKVVHRGRVFARMLPHQKETLVKTLHKIGRIVGMCGDGCNDLGALRAADVGLSVASSAEKEASIAPVSDTGSVPVREYVFALEGRCFDLLQKREPELFLKVVHRGRVFARMLPHQKETLVKTLHKIGRIVGMCGDGCNDLGALRAADVGLSVASSAEKEASIAAPFTADDDRNLFAAVDIVREGRSTLCSYLGATTFTVAQCYTYMCFIVMVFTSR
;
A
#
# COMPACT_ATOMS: atom_id res chain seq x y z
N MET A 1 -6.19 -39.71 -8.44
CA MET A 1 -5.50 -39.37 -7.18
C MET A 1 -5.31 -37.87 -7.20
N ASP A 2 -6.34 -37.15 -6.72
CA ASP A 2 -6.33 -35.71 -6.54
C ASP A 2 -5.37 -35.37 -5.40
N GLN A 3 -4.21 -34.80 -5.72
CA GLN A 3 -3.47 -34.00 -4.74
C GLN A 3 -4.04 -32.59 -4.83
N GLY A 4 -5.02 -32.35 -3.96
CA GLY A 4 -5.64 -31.04 -3.77
C GLY A 4 -4.56 -29.99 -3.51
N PHE A 5 -4.61 -28.93 -4.32
CA PHE A 5 -3.88 -27.69 -4.07
C PHE A 5 -4.21 -27.21 -2.65
N SER A 6 -3.20 -27.18 -1.78
CA SER A 6 -3.23 -26.49 -0.49
C SER A 6 -3.78 -25.06 -0.66
N PRO A 7 -4.66 -24.56 0.22
CA PRO A 7 -5.23 -23.23 0.09
C PRO A 7 -4.09 -22.21 0.07
N LYS A 8 -4.00 -21.47 -1.05
CA LYS A 8 -3.06 -20.36 -1.29
C LYS A 8 -2.83 -19.61 0.03
N GLN A 9 -1.59 -19.58 0.54
CA GLN A 9 -1.22 -18.76 1.70
C GLN A 9 -1.69 -17.32 1.46
N ARG A 10 -2.85 -16.95 2.03
CA ARG A 10 -3.38 -15.60 1.95
C ARG A 10 -2.38 -14.67 2.62
N LYS A 11 -1.97 -13.64 1.89
CA LYS A 11 -1.06 -12.62 2.44
C LYS A 11 -1.81 -11.92 3.58
N PRO A 12 -1.14 -11.66 4.72
CA PRO A 12 -1.80 -11.05 5.85
C PRO A 12 -2.29 -9.65 5.45
N LEU A 13 -3.60 -9.46 5.40
CA LEU A 13 -4.23 -8.16 5.24
C LEU A 13 -4.43 -7.56 6.64
N PHE A 14 -4.17 -6.27 6.76
CA PHE A 14 -4.30 -5.55 8.03
C PHE A 14 -5.31 -4.44 7.87
N LYS A 15 -6.14 -4.20 8.89
CA LYS A 15 -7.01 -3.04 8.97
C LYS A 15 -6.38 -1.98 9.86
N LEU A 16 -6.13 -0.79 9.30
CA LEU A 16 -5.80 0.42 10.06
C LEU A 16 -7.01 1.36 10.05
N THR A 17 -7.53 1.74 11.21
CA THR A 17 -8.65 2.69 11.29
C THR A 17 -8.49 3.67 12.46
N GLY A 18 -9.13 4.84 12.33
CA GLY A 18 -9.36 5.79 13.42
C GLY A 18 -10.58 5.44 14.29
N ASP A 19 -11.42 4.49 13.85
CA ASP A 19 -12.62 4.08 14.56
C ASP A 19 -12.32 3.30 15.85
N SER A 20 -13.37 3.10 16.65
CA SER A 20 -13.30 2.26 17.83
C SER A 20 -12.88 0.82 17.49
N LEU A 21 -12.18 0.18 18.43
CA LEU A 21 -11.72 -1.19 18.25
C LEU A 21 -12.86 -2.15 17.94
N LEU A 22 -13.97 -2.12 18.69
CA LEU A 22 -15.11 -3.03 18.46
C LEU A 22 -15.68 -2.92 17.04
N THR A 23 -15.83 -1.70 16.51
CA THR A 23 -16.27 -1.49 15.13
C THR A 23 -15.24 -2.03 14.13
N ALA A 24 -13.96 -1.78 14.39
CA ALA A 24 -12.87 -2.26 13.55
C ALA A 24 -12.86 -3.79 13.47
N LEU A 25 -13.03 -4.46 14.62
CA LEU A 25 -13.08 -5.91 14.75
C LEU A 25 -14.30 -6.51 14.05
N SER A 26 -15.48 -5.94 14.25
CA SER A 26 -16.71 -6.41 13.60
C SER A 26 -16.58 -6.39 12.07
N VAL A 27 -16.06 -5.28 11.52
CA VAL A 27 -15.83 -5.17 10.06
C VAL A 27 -14.72 -6.11 9.61
N ALA A 28 -13.64 -6.25 10.38
CA ALA A 28 -12.55 -7.15 10.03
C ALA A 28 -13.02 -8.61 9.91
N ARG A 29 -13.91 -9.08 10.80
CA ARG A 29 -14.53 -10.40 10.70
C ARG A 29 -15.46 -10.52 9.49
N LYS A 30 -16.33 -9.54 9.27
CA LYS A 30 -17.25 -9.52 8.11
C LYS A 30 -16.50 -9.56 6.78
N CYS A 31 -15.36 -8.88 6.71
CA CYS A 31 -14.50 -8.84 5.53
C CYS A 31 -13.49 -10.01 5.46
N GLN A 32 -13.57 -11.00 6.35
CA GLN A 32 -12.66 -12.15 6.42
C GLN A 32 -11.17 -11.75 6.47
N LEU A 33 -10.85 -10.63 7.14
CA LEU A 33 -9.47 -10.21 7.39
C LEU A 33 -8.78 -11.09 8.45
N VAL A 34 -9.61 -11.76 9.25
CA VAL A 34 -9.23 -12.76 10.23
C VAL A 34 -10.03 -14.01 9.89
N ASP A 35 -9.35 -15.14 9.73
CA ASP A 35 -10.02 -16.41 9.48
C ASP A 35 -10.91 -16.77 10.68
N PRO A 36 -12.13 -17.30 10.47
CA PRO A 36 -13.09 -17.55 11.56
C PRO A 36 -12.57 -18.49 12.66
N GLU A 37 -11.63 -19.37 12.32
CA GLU A 37 -11.04 -20.35 13.23
C GLU A 37 -9.86 -19.80 14.05
N VAL A 38 -9.34 -18.62 13.68
CA VAL A 38 -8.16 -18.02 14.30
C VAL A 38 -8.59 -17.11 15.45
N LYS A 39 -8.11 -17.44 16.65
CA LYS A 39 -8.36 -16.63 17.85
C LYS A 39 -7.61 -15.31 17.80
N MET A 40 -8.26 -14.25 18.27
CA MET A 40 -7.71 -12.90 18.25
C MET A 40 -7.58 -12.35 19.66
N LEU A 41 -6.40 -11.84 20.00
CA LEU A 41 -6.16 -11.19 21.29
C LEU A 41 -6.09 -9.68 21.11
N VAL A 42 -6.87 -8.97 21.90
CA VAL A 42 -6.73 -7.52 22.08
C VAL A 42 -5.64 -7.28 23.09
N VAL A 43 -4.64 -6.48 22.72
CA VAL A 43 -3.53 -6.10 23.60
C VAL A 43 -3.85 -4.76 24.25
N TRP A 44 -3.99 -4.77 25.57
CA TRP A 44 -4.14 -3.58 26.40
C TRP A 44 -2.84 -3.30 27.14
N ALA A 45 -2.40 -2.05 27.15
CA ALA A 45 -1.19 -1.62 27.84
C ALA A 45 -1.47 -0.34 28.62
N GLU A 46 -1.29 -0.37 29.94
CA GLU A 46 -1.49 0.77 30.83
C GLU A 46 -0.26 0.99 31.72
N LEU A 47 0.00 2.26 32.07
CA LEU A 47 1.03 2.61 33.05
C LEU A 47 0.44 2.48 34.45
N VAL A 48 1.01 1.60 35.25
CA VAL A 48 0.64 1.41 36.66
C VAL A 48 1.75 1.98 37.52
N GLU A 49 1.39 2.87 38.44
CA GLU A 49 2.32 3.37 39.46
C GLU A 49 2.52 2.30 40.53
N SER A 50 3.77 1.84 40.67
CA SER A 50 4.17 1.00 41.79
C SER A 50 4.31 1.87 43.04
N THR A 51 3.56 1.51 44.09
CA THR A 51 3.62 2.16 45.41
C THR A 51 4.95 1.93 46.14
N LEU A 52 5.82 1.04 45.66
CA LEU A 52 7.06 0.64 46.33
C LEU A 52 8.33 1.29 45.76
N ASP A 53 8.37 1.66 44.48
CA ASP A 53 9.63 2.10 43.85
C ASP A 53 9.55 3.40 43.00
N ALA A 54 8.40 4.08 42.93
CA ALA A 54 8.19 5.23 42.04
C ALA A 54 8.52 4.97 40.55
N VAL A 55 8.72 3.69 40.17
CA VAL A 55 8.90 3.24 38.80
C VAL A 55 7.53 2.91 38.21
N GLN A 56 7.18 3.55 37.10
CA GLN A 56 5.99 3.20 36.33
C GLN A 56 6.27 1.92 35.54
N HIS A 57 5.46 0.88 35.78
CA HIS A 57 5.52 -0.37 35.03
C HIS A 57 4.39 -0.41 34.00
N VAL A 58 4.62 -1.08 32.87
CA VAL A 58 3.56 -1.32 31.88
C VAL A 58 2.86 -2.61 32.23
N LYS A 59 1.58 -2.53 32.59
CA LYS A 59 0.72 -3.70 32.74
C LYS A 59 0.16 -4.04 31.35
N ILE A 60 0.37 -5.28 30.91
CA ILE A 60 -0.10 -5.76 29.62
C ILE A 60 -1.13 -6.85 29.85
N GLU A 61 -2.32 -6.66 29.30
CA GLU A 61 -3.42 -7.60 29.39
C GLU A 61 -3.84 -8.05 28.00
N TYR A 62 -4.27 -9.31 27.91
CA TYR A 62 -4.79 -9.90 26.69
C TYR A 62 -6.26 -10.26 26.91
N MET A 63 -7.12 -9.73 26.05
CA MET A 63 -8.54 -10.07 26.06
C MET A 63 -8.88 -10.83 24.79
N ASP A 64 -9.42 -12.03 24.93
CA ASP A 64 -10.13 -12.71 23.85
C ASP A 64 -11.56 -12.15 23.82
N PRO A 65 -11.97 -11.40 22.78
CA PRO A 65 -13.30 -10.81 22.72
C PRO A 65 -14.42 -11.84 22.61
N ASP A 66 -14.10 -13.13 22.37
CA ASP A 66 -15.07 -14.22 22.31
C ASP A 66 -15.08 -15.10 23.58
N ALA A 67 -14.19 -14.85 24.55
CA ALA A 67 -14.13 -15.60 25.80
C ALA A 67 -14.43 -14.70 27.01
N ASP A 68 -15.12 -15.24 28.02
CA ASP A 68 -15.50 -14.51 29.24
C ASP A 68 -14.33 -14.28 30.22
N SER A 69 -13.10 -14.68 29.88
CA SER A 69 -11.93 -14.62 30.78
C SER A 69 -10.77 -13.81 30.21
N VAL A 70 -10.23 -12.88 31.01
CA VAL A 70 -8.99 -12.15 30.76
C VAL A 70 -7.81 -13.03 31.17
N ASP A 71 -7.01 -13.50 30.22
CA ASP A 71 -5.83 -14.31 30.52
C ASP A 71 -4.62 -13.39 30.76
N THR A 72 -4.06 -13.44 31.96
CA THR A 72 -2.92 -12.60 32.40
C THR A 72 -1.57 -13.34 32.29
N GLY A 73 -1.55 -14.53 31.67
CA GLY A 73 -0.37 -15.37 31.50
C GLY A 73 0.47 -15.12 30.23
N SER A 74 1.56 -15.90 30.10
CA SER A 74 2.45 -15.89 28.94
C SER A 74 1.71 -16.28 27.66
N VAL A 75 1.67 -15.37 26.69
CA VAL A 75 0.98 -15.52 25.39
C VAL A 75 1.31 -16.88 24.74
N PRO A 76 0.32 -17.71 24.36
CA PRO A 76 0.54 -18.87 23.52
C PRO A 76 0.79 -18.40 22.08
N VAL A 77 2.00 -17.91 21.79
CA VAL A 77 2.31 -17.07 20.62
C VAL A 77 1.90 -17.70 19.27
N ARG A 78 1.75 -19.02 19.14
CA ARG A 78 1.65 -19.71 17.84
C ARG A 78 0.27 -19.66 17.16
N GLU A 79 -0.83 -19.47 17.90
CA GLU A 79 -2.20 -19.61 17.34
C GLU A 79 -3.01 -18.31 17.28
N TYR A 80 -2.51 -17.21 17.84
CA TYR A 80 -3.27 -15.97 17.96
C TYR A 80 -2.81 -14.89 16.97
N VAL A 81 -3.77 -14.09 16.52
CA VAL A 81 -3.54 -12.78 15.87
C VAL A 81 -3.85 -11.64 16.82
N PHE A 82 -3.24 -10.47 16.61
CA PHE A 82 -3.36 -9.36 17.55
C PHE A 82 -4.21 -8.20 17.01
N ALA A 83 -4.96 -7.58 17.92
CA ALA A 83 -5.57 -6.29 17.71
C ALA A 83 -5.04 -5.28 18.74
N LEU A 84 -4.78 -4.05 18.30
CA LEU A 84 -4.11 -3.04 19.12
C LEU A 84 -4.75 -1.67 18.92
N GLU A 85 -4.98 -0.94 20.01
CA GLU A 85 -5.40 0.47 19.95
C GLU A 85 -4.20 1.43 19.89
N GLY A 86 -4.39 2.60 19.27
CA GLY A 86 -3.36 3.63 19.14
C GLY A 86 -2.76 4.11 20.46
N ARG A 87 -3.51 4.11 21.57
CA ARG A 87 -2.94 4.47 22.89
C ARG A 87 -1.90 3.47 23.38
N CYS A 88 -2.17 2.19 23.17
CA CYS A 88 -1.28 1.09 23.53
C CYS A 88 -0.08 1.01 22.57
N PHE A 89 -0.25 1.44 21.32
CA PHE A 89 0.80 1.45 20.29
C PHE A 89 2.05 2.21 20.74
N ASP A 90 1.91 3.46 21.18
CA ASP A 90 3.06 4.28 21.59
C ASP A 90 3.71 3.77 22.88
N LEU A 91 2.88 3.25 23.81
CA LEU A 91 3.37 2.69 25.07
C LEU A 91 4.21 1.43 24.83
N LEU A 92 3.69 0.49 24.05
CA LEU A 92 4.43 -0.74 23.69
C LEU A 92 5.69 -0.43 22.90
N GLN A 93 5.62 0.48 21.93
CA GLN A 93 6.78 0.86 21.14
C GLN A 93 7.92 1.42 22.00
N LYS A 94 7.60 2.24 23.00
CA LYS A 94 8.60 2.91 23.85
C LYS A 94 9.12 2.02 24.98
N ARG A 95 8.25 1.23 25.60
CA ARG A 95 8.56 0.50 26.84
C ARG A 95 8.87 -0.98 26.60
N GLU A 96 8.26 -1.60 25.59
CA GLU A 96 8.35 -3.04 25.32
C GLU A 96 8.58 -3.31 23.82
N PRO A 97 9.74 -2.90 23.26
CA PRO A 97 9.98 -2.92 21.82
C PRO A 97 9.99 -4.33 21.22
N GLU A 98 10.44 -5.34 21.98
CA GLU A 98 10.43 -6.74 21.51
C GLU A 98 9.01 -7.28 21.37
N LEU A 99 8.15 -7.01 22.35
CA LEU A 99 6.74 -7.40 22.30
C LEU A 99 6.01 -6.62 21.20
N PHE A 100 6.31 -5.32 21.06
CA PHE A 100 5.77 -4.50 19.98
C PHE A 100 6.04 -5.12 18.60
N LEU A 101 7.27 -5.58 18.34
CA LEU A 101 7.61 -6.26 17.08
C LEU A 101 6.83 -7.56 16.89
N LYS A 102 6.65 -8.37 17.95
CA LYS A 102 5.84 -9.60 17.91
C LYS A 102 4.36 -9.29 17.61
N VAL A 103 3.81 -8.26 18.25
CA VAL A 103 2.43 -7.79 18.04
C VAL A 103 2.25 -7.25 16.63
N VAL A 104 3.18 -6.44 16.11
CA VAL A 104 3.14 -5.90 14.74
C VAL A 104 3.25 -7.02 13.71
N HIS A 105 4.14 -7.98 13.91
CA HIS A 105 4.33 -9.11 12.99
C HIS A 105 3.08 -9.99 12.82
N ARG A 106 2.27 -10.15 13.88
CA ARG A 106 1.02 -10.94 13.88
C ARG A 106 -0.25 -10.12 14.02
N GLY A 107 -0.15 -8.80 13.96
CA GLY A 107 -1.29 -7.91 14.04
C GLY A 107 -2.26 -8.15 12.88
N ARG A 108 -3.53 -7.84 13.09
CA ARG A 108 -4.54 -7.83 12.02
C ARG A 108 -5.37 -6.56 12.05
N VAL A 109 -5.60 -6.01 13.25
CA VAL A 109 -6.40 -4.79 13.41
C VAL A 109 -5.65 -3.79 14.28
N PHE A 110 -5.48 -2.58 13.75
CA PHE A 110 -4.95 -1.43 14.47
C PHE A 110 -6.02 -0.34 14.46
N ALA A 111 -6.61 -0.06 15.62
CA ALA A 111 -7.76 0.83 15.76
C ALA A 111 -7.39 2.12 16.52
N ARG A 112 -8.20 3.17 16.37
CA ARG A 112 -7.93 4.51 16.94
C ARG A 112 -6.52 5.03 16.64
N MET A 113 -5.98 4.71 15.47
CA MET A 113 -4.61 5.05 15.10
C MET A 113 -4.49 6.50 14.65
N LEU A 114 -3.52 7.23 15.20
CA LEU A 114 -3.15 8.57 14.75
C LEU A 114 -2.37 8.49 13.42
N PRO A 115 -2.39 9.56 12.58
CA PRO A 115 -1.71 9.55 11.28
C PRO A 115 -0.22 9.16 11.34
N HIS A 116 0.51 9.68 12.32
CA HIS A 116 1.94 9.36 12.51
C HIS A 116 2.16 7.90 12.95
N GLN A 117 1.21 7.30 13.67
CA GLN A 117 1.29 5.89 14.08
C GLN A 117 1.09 4.96 12.89
N LYS A 118 0.21 5.31 11.95
CA LYS A 118 0.04 4.57 10.69
C LYS A 118 1.35 4.53 9.90
N GLU A 119 2.02 5.67 9.76
CA GLU A 119 3.33 5.75 9.07
C GLU A 119 4.40 4.93 9.78
N THR A 120 4.41 5.00 11.11
CA THR A 120 5.35 4.26 11.96
C THR A 120 5.13 2.75 11.87
N LEU A 121 3.88 2.29 11.78
CA LEU A 121 3.56 0.89 11.56
C LEU A 121 4.12 0.39 10.23
N VAL A 122 3.91 1.12 9.13
CA VAL A 122 4.44 0.76 7.81
C VAL A 122 5.97 0.67 7.83
N LYS A 123 6.65 1.65 8.42
CA LYS A 123 8.12 1.62 8.59
C LYS A 123 8.58 0.44 9.45
N THR A 124 7.82 0.06 10.48
CA THR A 124 8.14 -1.08 11.33
C THR A 124 8.00 -2.39 10.56
N LEU A 125 6.94 -2.53 9.74
CA LEU A 125 6.76 -3.66 8.83
C LEU A 125 7.93 -3.80 7.84
N HIS A 126 8.44 -2.68 7.31
CA HIS A 126 9.65 -2.69 6.48
C HIS A 126 10.88 -3.19 7.24
N LYS A 127 11.08 -2.74 8.49
CA LYS A 127 12.21 -3.17 9.34
C LYS A 127 12.22 -4.68 9.58
N ILE A 128 11.04 -5.31 9.64
CA ILE A 128 10.91 -6.78 9.77
C ILE A 128 10.89 -7.50 8.41
N GLY A 129 11.31 -6.83 7.33
CA GLY A 129 11.49 -7.42 6.00
C GLY A 129 10.20 -7.66 5.22
N ARG A 130 9.08 -6.99 5.56
CA ARG A 130 7.82 -7.10 4.83
C ARG A 130 7.76 -6.08 3.70
N ILE A 131 7.22 -6.51 2.56
CA ILE A 131 6.76 -5.62 1.48
C ILE A 131 5.35 -5.16 1.84
N VAL A 132 5.11 -3.85 1.88
CA VAL A 132 3.84 -3.27 2.34
C VAL A 132 3.12 -2.56 1.20
N GLY A 133 1.91 -3.03 0.89
CA GLY A 133 0.93 -2.24 0.15
C GLY A 133 0.00 -1.54 1.15
N MET A 134 -0.28 -0.26 0.92
CA MET A 134 -1.26 0.49 1.72
C MET A 134 -2.33 1.08 0.83
N CYS A 135 -3.58 0.98 1.29
CA CYS A 135 -4.74 1.58 0.66
C CYS A 135 -5.41 2.54 1.66
N GLY A 136 -5.75 3.75 1.25
CA GLY A 136 -6.38 4.76 2.11
C GLY A 136 -7.09 5.84 1.30
N ASP A 137 -8.06 6.52 1.91
CA ASP A 137 -8.99 7.44 1.22
C ASP A 137 -8.91 8.88 1.72
N GLY A 138 -8.09 9.17 2.75
CA GLY A 138 -8.00 10.48 3.36
C GLY A 138 -6.59 10.95 3.72
N CYS A 139 -6.46 12.23 4.09
CA CYS A 139 -5.18 12.85 4.50
C CYS A 139 -4.52 12.15 5.70
N ASN A 140 -5.29 11.44 6.52
CA ASN A 140 -4.79 10.68 7.66
C ASN A 140 -3.89 9.51 7.27
N ASP A 141 -3.96 9.06 6.03
CA ASP A 141 -3.18 7.93 5.50
C ASP A 141 -1.95 8.39 4.71
N LEU A 142 -1.80 9.69 4.45
CA LEU A 142 -0.77 10.22 3.55
C LEU A 142 0.65 9.79 3.92
N GLY A 143 1.02 9.91 5.20
CA GLY A 143 2.36 9.54 5.67
C GLY A 143 2.64 8.05 5.47
N ALA A 144 1.63 7.22 5.73
CA ALA A 144 1.72 5.78 5.62
C ALA A 144 1.66 5.28 4.16
N LEU A 145 0.83 5.91 3.32
CA LEU A 145 0.79 5.69 1.86
C LEU A 145 2.13 6.01 1.22
N ARG A 146 2.78 7.12 1.65
CA ARG A 146 4.11 7.50 1.17
C ARG A 146 5.20 6.54 1.66
N ALA A 147 5.05 6.00 2.87
CA ALA A 147 6.04 5.11 3.46
C ALA A 147 5.97 3.69 2.90
N ALA A 148 4.85 3.27 2.31
CA ALA A 148 4.64 1.91 1.76
C ALA A 148 5.42 1.68 0.47
N ASP A 149 5.71 0.41 0.14
CA ASP A 149 6.26 0.03 -1.18
C ASP A 149 5.29 0.41 -2.31
N VAL A 150 3.99 0.27 -2.06
CA VAL A 150 2.92 0.66 -2.96
C VAL A 150 1.82 1.35 -2.17
N GLY A 151 1.66 2.66 -2.37
CA GLY A 151 0.57 3.45 -1.81
C GLY A 151 -0.55 3.64 -2.83
N LEU A 152 -1.77 3.24 -2.46
CA LEU A 152 -2.97 3.35 -3.27
C LEU A 152 -3.98 4.28 -2.59
N SER A 153 -4.26 5.42 -3.22
CA SER A 153 -5.27 6.34 -2.72
C SER A 153 -6.62 6.00 -3.34
N VAL A 154 -7.65 5.78 -2.53
CA VAL A 154 -9.03 5.59 -3.01
C VAL A 154 -9.74 6.93 -2.94
N ALA A 155 -10.09 7.49 -4.09
CA ALA A 155 -10.97 8.64 -4.14
C ALA A 155 -12.43 8.16 -4.13
N SER A 156 -13.19 8.48 -3.08
CA SER A 156 -14.63 8.29 -3.12
C SER A 156 -15.24 9.30 -4.09
N SER A 157 -16.07 8.85 -5.03
CA SER A 157 -16.81 9.70 -5.99
C SER A 157 -17.92 10.54 -5.37
N ALA A 158 -17.94 10.71 -4.04
CA ALA A 158 -18.75 11.73 -3.42
C ALA A 158 -18.19 13.09 -3.88
N GLU A 159 -18.92 13.73 -4.81
CA GLU A 159 -18.76 15.12 -5.20
C GLU A 159 -18.90 16.01 -3.97
N LYS A 160 -17.85 16.10 -3.15
CA LYS A 160 -17.66 17.22 -2.26
C LYS A 160 -16.79 18.18 -3.04
N GLU A 161 -17.37 19.31 -3.43
CA GLU A 161 -16.58 20.51 -3.71
C GLU A 161 -15.70 20.74 -2.49
N ALA A 162 -14.44 20.30 -2.57
CA ALA A 162 -13.43 20.77 -1.67
C ALA A 162 -13.28 22.25 -2.02
N SER A 163 -13.78 23.14 -1.17
CA SER A 163 -13.50 24.55 -1.24
C SER A 163 -11.99 24.73 -1.02
N ILE A 164 -11.25 24.77 -2.12
CA ILE A 164 -9.83 25.13 -2.09
C ILE A 164 -9.81 26.63 -1.78
N ALA A 165 -9.47 26.98 -0.54
CA ALA A 165 -9.24 28.38 -0.20
C ALA A 165 -8.09 28.91 -1.08
N PRO A 166 -8.26 30.05 -1.77
CA PRO A 166 -7.17 30.66 -2.50
C PRO A 166 -6.05 30.97 -1.51
N VAL A 167 -4.83 30.52 -1.81
CA VAL A 167 -3.65 30.91 -1.02
C VAL A 167 -3.43 32.41 -1.26
N SER A 168 -3.83 33.23 -0.29
CA SER A 168 -3.55 34.66 -0.29
C SER A 168 -2.07 34.88 -0.02
N ASP A 169 -1.41 35.52 -0.97
CA ASP A 169 0.02 35.87 -0.97
C ASP A 169 0.42 36.63 0.31
N THR A 170 0.92 35.91 1.31
CA THR A 170 1.52 36.48 2.52
C THR A 170 2.66 35.58 3.01
N GLY A 171 3.88 35.95 2.63
CA GLY A 171 5.11 35.38 3.19
C GLY A 171 5.83 34.40 2.28
N SER A 172 7.15 34.54 2.19
CA SER A 172 8.05 33.65 1.48
C SER A 172 8.06 32.25 2.13
N VAL A 173 7.09 31.42 1.76
CA VAL A 173 7.05 30.00 2.16
C VAL A 173 7.99 29.21 1.24
N PRO A 174 8.87 28.34 1.77
CA PRO A 174 9.81 27.59 0.95
C PRO A 174 9.09 26.70 -0.07
N VAL A 175 9.41 26.92 -1.36
CA VAL A 175 8.84 26.31 -2.59
C VAL A 175 8.87 24.76 -2.64
N ARG A 176 9.42 24.10 -1.61
CA ARG A 176 9.61 22.64 -1.58
C ARG A 176 8.41 21.85 -1.06
N GLU A 177 7.37 22.51 -0.52
CA GLU A 177 6.29 21.81 0.20
C GLU A 177 4.94 21.74 -0.55
N TYR A 178 4.85 22.33 -1.75
CA TYR A 178 3.59 22.37 -2.51
C TYR A 178 3.54 21.32 -3.62
N VAL A 179 2.35 20.76 -3.80
CA VAL A 179 1.97 19.88 -4.92
C VAL A 179 0.91 20.57 -5.75
N PHE A 180 0.93 20.37 -7.07
CA PHE A 180 -0.08 20.98 -7.95
C PHE A 180 -1.34 20.12 -8.03
N ALA A 181 -2.48 20.79 -7.95
CA ALA A 181 -3.79 20.26 -8.30
C ALA A 181 -4.34 21.10 -9.47
N LEU A 182 -4.88 20.44 -10.50
CA LEU A 182 -5.34 21.10 -11.71
C LEU A 182 -6.69 20.56 -12.17
N GLU A 183 -7.62 21.45 -12.50
CA GLU A 183 -8.87 21.08 -13.17
C GLU A 183 -8.68 20.96 -14.69
N GLY A 184 -9.46 20.09 -15.34
CA GLY A 184 -9.43 19.88 -16.79
C GLY A 184 -9.61 21.15 -17.63
N ARG A 185 -10.37 22.16 -17.17
CA ARG A 185 -10.51 23.44 -17.89
C ARG A 185 -9.18 24.21 -17.97
N CYS A 186 -8.40 24.18 -16.89
CA CYS A 186 -7.10 24.83 -16.84
C CYS A 186 -6.01 24.02 -17.55
N PHE A 187 -6.18 22.69 -17.64
CA PHE A 187 -5.26 21.79 -18.34
C PHE A 187 -5.03 22.20 -19.80
N ASP A 188 -6.12 22.38 -20.57
CA ASP A 188 -6.01 22.75 -21.98
C ASP A 188 -5.46 24.16 -22.17
N LEU A 189 -5.84 25.09 -21.27
CA LEU A 189 -5.36 26.47 -21.31
C LEU A 189 -3.85 26.55 -21.05
N LEU A 190 -3.36 25.84 -20.03
CA LEU A 190 -1.94 25.78 -19.73
C LEU A 190 -1.17 25.10 -20.86
N GLN A 191 -1.68 23.98 -21.37
CA GLN A 191 -1.04 23.27 -22.47
C GLN A 191 -0.87 24.16 -23.71
N LYS A 192 -1.88 24.98 -24.04
CA LYS A 192 -1.88 25.85 -25.23
C LYS A 192 -1.08 27.13 -25.03
N ARG A 193 -1.23 27.79 -23.88
CA ARG A 193 -0.67 29.13 -23.65
C ARG A 193 0.73 29.09 -23.07
N GLU A 194 1.01 28.14 -22.19
CA GLU A 194 2.24 28.10 -21.38
C GLU A 194 2.80 26.67 -21.33
N PRO A 195 3.31 26.13 -22.45
CA PRO A 195 3.72 24.73 -22.55
C PRO A 195 4.88 24.37 -21.61
N GLU A 196 5.79 25.30 -21.34
CA GLU A 196 6.88 25.07 -20.37
C GLU A 196 6.38 24.94 -18.93
N LEU A 197 5.43 25.80 -18.54
CA LEU A 197 4.80 25.73 -17.23
C LEU A 197 3.96 24.46 -17.12
N PHE A 198 3.23 24.10 -18.17
CA PHE A 198 2.46 22.88 -18.24
C PHE A 198 3.33 21.64 -17.96
N LEU A 199 4.52 21.52 -18.55
CA LEU A 199 5.43 20.41 -18.26
C LEU A 199 5.85 20.38 -16.78
N LYS A 200 6.15 21.55 -16.18
CA LYS A 200 6.51 21.66 -14.76
C LYS A 200 5.35 21.27 -13.85
N VAL A 201 4.14 21.70 -14.19
CA VAL A 201 2.90 21.38 -13.47
C VAL A 201 2.58 19.89 -13.60
N VAL A 202 2.72 19.30 -14.79
CA VAL A 202 2.52 17.86 -14.98
C VAL A 202 3.56 17.05 -14.20
N HIS A 203 4.83 17.46 -14.22
CA HIS A 203 5.91 16.78 -13.51
C HIS A 203 5.74 16.79 -11.98
N ARG A 204 5.20 17.87 -11.39
CA ARG A 204 4.99 18.02 -9.95
C ARG A 204 3.54 17.85 -9.50
N GLY A 205 2.62 17.65 -10.45
CA GLY A 205 1.20 17.52 -10.22
C GLY A 205 0.88 16.20 -9.55
N ARG A 206 -0.04 16.26 -8.58
CA ARG A 206 -0.53 15.08 -7.87
C ARG A 206 -2.01 14.83 -8.13
N VAL A 207 -2.77 15.88 -8.41
CA VAL A 207 -4.21 15.79 -8.62
C VAL A 207 -4.57 16.44 -9.95
N PHE A 208 -5.19 15.66 -10.84
CA PHE A 208 -5.80 16.14 -12.08
C PHE A 208 -7.27 15.78 -12.03
N ALA A 209 -8.11 16.77 -11.73
CA ALA A 209 -9.52 16.58 -11.45
C ALA A 209 -10.40 17.05 -12.61
N ARG A 210 -11.61 16.51 -12.72
CA ARG A 210 -12.60 16.90 -13.74
C ARG A 210 -12.03 16.86 -15.17
N MET A 211 -11.22 15.83 -15.43
CA MET A 211 -10.52 15.64 -16.69
C MET A 211 -11.42 14.98 -17.73
N LEU A 212 -11.43 15.51 -18.95
CA LEU A 212 -12.07 14.86 -20.10
C LEU A 212 -11.25 13.63 -20.55
N PRO A 213 -11.86 12.63 -21.20
CA PRO A 213 -11.17 11.41 -21.66
C PRO A 213 -9.87 11.68 -22.44
N HIS A 214 -9.91 12.59 -23.42
CA HIS A 214 -8.74 12.95 -24.23
C HIS A 214 -7.65 13.67 -23.41
N GLN A 215 -8.01 14.37 -22.34
CA GLN A 215 -7.06 15.04 -21.46
C GLN A 215 -6.31 14.03 -20.60
N LYS A 216 -6.97 12.95 -20.15
CA LYS A 216 -6.31 11.83 -19.44
C LYS A 216 -5.24 11.18 -20.31
N GLU A 217 -5.57 10.89 -21.58
CA GLU A 217 -4.61 10.33 -22.54
C GLU A 217 -3.44 11.29 -22.78
N THR A 218 -3.73 12.59 -22.91
CA THR A 218 -2.70 13.63 -23.08
C THR A 218 -1.80 13.75 -21.86
N LEU A 219 -2.34 13.61 -20.65
CA LEU A 219 -1.59 13.60 -19.40
C LEU A 219 -0.61 12.43 -19.37
N VAL A 220 -1.08 11.20 -19.68
CA VAL A 220 -0.23 10.00 -19.73
C VAL A 220 0.90 10.17 -20.74
N LYS A 221 0.58 10.62 -21.98
CA LYS A 221 1.59 10.89 -23.01
C LYS A 221 2.59 11.96 -22.59
N THR A 222 2.14 13.00 -21.87
CA THR A 222 3.03 14.05 -21.36
C THR A 222 3.97 13.50 -20.29
N LEU A 223 3.47 12.69 -19.37
CA LEU A 223 4.30 12.03 -18.35
C LEU A 223 5.35 11.12 -18.99
N HIS A 224 4.98 10.36 -20.03
CA HIS A 224 5.93 9.58 -20.83
C HIS A 224 7.01 10.44 -21.48
N LYS A 225 6.63 11.59 -22.08
CA LYS A 225 7.59 12.53 -22.68
C LYS A 225 8.60 13.09 -21.68
N ILE A 226 8.22 13.20 -20.41
CA ILE A 226 9.10 13.66 -19.32
C ILE A 226 9.90 12.48 -18.71
N GLY A 227 9.87 11.30 -19.32
CA GLY A 227 10.65 10.13 -18.92
C GLY A 227 10.08 9.39 -17.70
N ARG A 228 8.78 9.56 -17.40
CA ARG A 228 8.11 8.78 -16.35
C ARG A 228 7.54 7.50 -16.94
N ILE A 229 7.69 6.41 -16.19
CA ILE A 229 6.95 5.17 -16.44
C ILE A 229 5.57 5.31 -15.79
N VAL A 230 4.50 5.09 -16.54
CA VAL A 230 3.13 5.33 -16.08
C VAL A 230 2.34 4.03 -16.06
N GLY A 231 1.84 3.69 -14.88
CA GLY A 231 0.75 2.73 -14.71
C GLY A 231 -0.58 3.47 -14.61
N MET A 232 -1.59 3.04 -15.36
CA MET A 232 -2.94 3.61 -15.31
C MET A 232 -3.97 2.56 -14.94
N CYS A 233 -4.87 2.91 -14.02
CA CYS A 233 -6.06 2.14 -13.69
C CYS A 233 -7.30 2.86 -14.22
N GLY A 234 -8.27 2.10 -14.75
CA GLY A 234 -9.53 2.66 -15.25
C GLY A 234 -10.62 1.60 -15.30
N ASP A 235 -11.87 2.02 -15.18
CA ASP A 235 -13.05 1.16 -15.06
C ASP A 235 -14.01 1.26 -16.25
N GLY A 236 -13.76 2.14 -17.23
CA GLY A 236 -14.66 2.30 -18.37
C GLY A 236 -14.04 2.91 -19.64
N CYS A 237 -14.90 3.16 -20.64
CA CYS A 237 -14.51 3.60 -21.99
C CYS A 237 -13.87 4.99 -22.01
N ASN A 238 -14.16 5.81 -21.01
CA ASN A 238 -13.56 7.14 -20.81
C ASN A 238 -12.06 7.08 -20.51
N ASP A 239 -11.55 5.93 -20.07
CA ASP A 239 -10.15 5.72 -19.74
C ASP A 239 -9.41 4.92 -20.82
N LEU A 240 -10.10 4.45 -21.86
CA LEU A 240 -9.56 3.57 -22.90
C LEU A 240 -8.30 4.16 -23.57
N GLY A 241 -8.35 5.43 -23.99
CA GLY A 241 -7.22 6.08 -24.65
C GLY A 241 -6.01 6.21 -23.73
N ALA A 242 -6.25 6.48 -22.45
CA ALA A 242 -5.21 6.68 -21.46
C ALA A 242 -4.62 5.34 -20.95
N LEU A 243 -5.46 4.30 -20.81
CA LEU A 243 -5.04 2.91 -20.55
C LEU A 243 -4.13 2.37 -21.67
N ARG A 244 -4.46 2.64 -22.93
CA ARG A 244 -3.62 2.27 -24.09
C ARG A 244 -2.33 3.07 -24.17
N ALA A 245 -2.36 4.33 -23.76
CA ALA A 245 -1.19 5.19 -23.80
C ALA A 245 -0.19 4.91 -22.69
N ALA A 246 -0.62 4.29 -21.58
CA ALA A 246 0.22 3.98 -20.43
C ALA A 246 1.14 2.79 -20.70
N ASP A 247 2.29 2.74 -20.01
CA ASP A 247 3.21 1.59 -20.10
C ASP A 247 2.56 0.32 -19.53
N VAL A 248 1.74 0.49 -18.49
CA VAL A 248 0.98 -0.59 -17.86
C VAL A 248 -0.46 -0.14 -17.62
N GLY A 249 -1.39 -0.72 -18.37
CA GLY A 249 -2.83 -0.52 -18.14
C GLY A 249 -3.41 -1.62 -17.24
N LEU A 250 -4.22 -1.22 -16.26
CA LEU A 250 -5.03 -2.12 -15.44
C LEU A 250 -6.52 -1.73 -15.58
N SER A 251 -7.30 -2.62 -16.17
CA SER A 251 -8.75 -2.52 -16.15
C SER A 251 -9.28 -3.00 -14.80
N VAL A 252 -10.02 -2.14 -14.10
CA VAL A 252 -10.68 -2.44 -12.81
C VAL A 252 -12.21 -2.43 -12.99
N ALA A 253 -12.66 -2.78 -14.19
CA ALA A 253 -14.06 -2.76 -14.58
C ALA A 253 -14.90 -3.75 -13.77
N SER A 254 -16.17 -3.38 -13.55
CA SER A 254 -17.16 -4.33 -13.05
C SER A 254 -17.42 -5.42 -14.09
N SER A 255 -17.91 -6.58 -13.65
CA SER A 255 -18.26 -7.70 -14.54
C SER A 255 -19.20 -7.34 -15.72
N ALA A 256 -19.91 -6.21 -15.63
CA ALA A 256 -20.80 -5.65 -16.66
C ALA A 256 -20.11 -4.73 -17.69
N GLU A 257 -18.90 -4.23 -17.44
CA GLU A 257 -18.25 -3.14 -18.22
C GLU A 257 -16.91 -3.59 -18.86
N LYS A 258 -16.91 -4.72 -19.58
CA LYS A 258 -15.70 -5.34 -20.17
C LYS A 258 -15.11 -4.62 -21.41
N GLU A 259 -15.52 -3.40 -21.70
CA GLU A 259 -14.95 -2.67 -22.85
C GLU A 259 -13.52 -2.15 -22.56
N ALA A 260 -13.23 -1.82 -21.30
CA ALA A 260 -11.90 -1.36 -20.87
C ALA A 260 -10.83 -2.47 -20.89
N SER A 261 -11.21 -3.75 -20.77
CA SER A 261 -10.26 -4.88 -20.85
C SER A 261 -9.68 -5.09 -22.24
N ILE A 262 -10.28 -4.51 -23.29
CA ILE A 262 -9.74 -4.57 -24.66
C ILE A 262 -8.50 -3.66 -24.79
N ALA A 263 -8.38 -2.63 -23.94
CA ALA A 263 -7.27 -1.69 -23.95
C ALA A 263 -6.15 -2.02 -22.96
N ALA A 264 -6.47 -2.67 -21.85
CA ALA A 264 -5.52 -2.90 -20.77
C ALA A 264 -4.93 -4.32 -20.85
N PRO A 265 -3.60 -4.48 -20.75
CA PRO A 265 -2.97 -5.81 -20.72
C PRO A 265 -3.32 -6.62 -19.47
N PHE A 266 -3.74 -5.95 -18.39
CA PHE A 266 -4.22 -6.59 -17.16
C PHE A 266 -5.67 -6.21 -16.88
N THR A 267 -6.46 -7.18 -16.44
CA THR A 267 -7.85 -6.98 -15.99
C THR A 267 -8.00 -7.61 -14.60
N ALA A 268 -8.60 -6.87 -13.67
CA ALA A 268 -8.94 -7.40 -12.35
C ALA A 268 -10.19 -8.29 -12.44
N ASP A 269 -10.16 -9.45 -11.80
CA ASP A 269 -11.27 -10.43 -11.83
C ASP A 269 -12.44 -10.06 -10.89
N ASP A 270 -12.18 -9.27 -9.85
CA ASP A 270 -13.16 -8.86 -8.83
C ASP A 270 -13.65 -7.42 -9.05
N ASP A 271 -14.95 -7.18 -8.82
CA ASP A 271 -15.58 -5.86 -8.96
C ASP A 271 -14.81 -4.78 -8.16
N ARG A 272 -14.07 -3.93 -8.88
CA ARG A 272 -13.31 -2.77 -8.37
C ARG A 272 -12.18 -3.10 -7.39
N ASN A 273 -11.57 -4.28 -7.51
CA ASN A 273 -10.44 -4.64 -6.65
C ASN A 273 -9.12 -3.97 -7.10
N LEU A 274 -8.81 -2.82 -6.51
CA LEU A 274 -7.57 -2.09 -6.77
C LEU A 274 -6.31 -2.80 -6.23
N PHE A 275 -6.44 -3.83 -5.39
CA PHE A 275 -5.28 -4.62 -4.94
C PHE A 275 -4.63 -5.39 -6.10
N ALA A 276 -5.32 -5.59 -7.22
CA ALA A 276 -4.73 -6.15 -8.43
C ALA A 276 -3.50 -5.34 -8.91
N ALA A 277 -3.50 -4.01 -8.74
CA ALA A 277 -2.34 -3.18 -9.06
C ALA A 277 -1.12 -3.53 -8.18
N VAL A 278 -1.36 -3.77 -6.89
CA VAL A 278 -0.31 -4.17 -5.94
C VAL A 278 0.22 -5.55 -6.28
N ASP A 279 -0.66 -6.49 -6.63
CA ASP A 279 -0.29 -7.84 -7.03
C ASP A 279 0.56 -7.84 -8.31
N ILE A 280 0.20 -7.03 -9.32
CA ILE A 280 0.97 -6.88 -10.56
C ILE A 280 2.38 -6.34 -10.28
N VAL A 281 2.49 -5.28 -9.48
CA VAL A 281 3.80 -4.71 -9.13
C VAL A 281 4.66 -5.73 -8.39
N ARG A 282 4.06 -6.45 -7.43
CA ARG A 282 4.77 -7.46 -6.65
C ARG A 282 5.23 -8.62 -7.53
N GLU A 283 4.37 -9.14 -8.40
CA GLU A 283 4.70 -10.24 -9.29
C GLU A 283 5.74 -9.81 -10.34
N GLY A 284 5.65 -8.58 -10.83
CA GLY A 284 6.67 -7.99 -11.71
C GLY A 284 8.04 -7.91 -11.04
N ARG A 285 8.11 -7.49 -9.77
CA ARG A 285 9.37 -7.49 -8.99
C ARG A 285 9.92 -8.91 -8.79
N SER A 286 9.05 -9.87 -8.43
CA SER A 286 9.43 -11.28 -8.25
C SER A 286 10.00 -11.86 -9.55
N THR A 287 9.30 -11.67 -10.66
CA THR A 287 9.68 -12.14 -11.99
C THR A 287 11.01 -11.54 -12.44
N LEU A 288 11.22 -10.23 -12.23
CA LEU A 288 12.48 -9.57 -12.56
C LEU A 288 13.66 -10.16 -11.77
N CYS A 289 13.49 -10.39 -10.47
CA CYS A 289 14.52 -11.02 -9.64
C CYS A 289 14.87 -12.44 -10.13
N SER A 290 13.85 -13.26 -10.42
CA SER A 290 14.05 -14.61 -10.97
C SER A 290 14.74 -14.57 -12.34
N TYR A 291 14.34 -13.64 -13.20
CA TYR A 291 14.93 -13.49 -14.53
C TYR A 291 16.40 -13.08 -14.48
N LEU A 292 16.77 -12.11 -13.63
CA LEU A 292 18.17 -11.72 -13.44
C LEU A 292 19.00 -12.86 -12.85
N GLY A 293 18.44 -13.61 -11.89
CA GLY A 293 19.09 -14.80 -11.34
C GLY A 293 19.35 -15.89 -12.38
N ALA A 294 18.35 -16.19 -13.22
CA ALA A 294 18.52 -17.14 -14.31
C ALA A 294 19.55 -16.67 -15.34
N THR A 295 19.50 -15.39 -15.73
CA THR A 295 20.43 -14.82 -16.72
C THR A 295 21.87 -14.86 -16.22
N THR A 296 22.11 -14.48 -14.96
CA THR A 296 23.46 -14.54 -14.36
C THR A 296 23.99 -15.97 -14.30
N PHE A 297 23.14 -16.95 -13.96
CA PHE A 297 23.51 -18.36 -14.00
C PHE A 297 23.84 -18.85 -15.41
N THR A 298 23.02 -18.51 -16.41
CA THR A 298 23.28 -18.87 -17.81
C THR A 298 24.59 -18.28 -18.32
N VAL A 299 24.87 -17.00 -18.02
CA VAL A 299 26.13 -16.35 -18.40
C VAL A 299 27.34 -17.05 -17.76
N ALA A 300 27.24 -17.43 -16.47
CA ALA A 300 28.29 -18.18 -15.80
C ALA A 300 28.52 -19.57 -16.41
N GLN A 301 27.45 -20.27 -16.82
CA GLN A 301 27.59 -21.53 -17.53
C GLN A 301 28.26 -21.36 -18.90
N CYS A 302 27.84 -20.37 -19.69
CA CYS A 302 28.48 -20.07 -20.97
C CYS A 302 29.99 -19.79 -20.81
N TYR A 303 30.35 -19.00 -19.79
CA TYR A 303 31.76 -18.73 -19.49
C TYR A 303 32.53 -20.00 -19.11
N THR A 304 31.94 -20.86 -18.27
CA THR A 304 32.56 -22.12 -17.85
C THR A 304 32.78 -23.06 -19.04
N TYR A 305 31.80 -23.18 -19.94
CA TYR A 305 31.95 -23.98 -21.16
C TYR A 305 33.04 -23.42 -22.09
N MET A 306 33.12 -22.09 -22.24
CA MET A 306 34.18 -21.45 -23.03
C MET A 306 35.57 -21.75 -22.44
N CYS A 307 35.75 -21.63 -21.13
CA CYS A 307 37.02 -21.98 -20.46
C CYS A 307 37.37 -23.46 -20.63
N PHE A 308 36.39 -24.35 -20.48
CA PHE A 308 36.58 -25.79 -20.67
C PHE A 308 37.04 -26.12 -22.10
N ILE A 309 36.38 -25.56 -23.10
CA ILE A 309 36.76 -25.71 -24.51
C ILE A 309 38.19 -25.22 -24.72
N VAL A 310 38.52 -24.00 -24.26
CA VAL A 310 39.88 -23.45 -24.41
C VAL A 310 40.92 -24.37 -23.77
N MET A 311 40.72 -24.86 -22.55
CA MET A 311 41.65 -25.76 -21.87
C MET A 311 41.86 -27.06 -22.66
N VAL A 312 40.79 -27.70 -23.15
CA VAL A 312 40.88 -28.95 -23.91
C VAL A 312 41.63 -28.77 -25.24
N PHE A 313 41.44 -27.64 -25.93
CA PHE A 313 42.09 -27.40 -27.23
C PHE A 313 43.49 -26.78 -27.13
N THR A 314 43.86 -26.20 -25.98
CA THR A 314 45.22 -25.67 -25.73
C THR A 314 46.13 -26.64 -24.99
N SER A 315 45.61 -27.73 -24.42
CA SER A 315 46.40 -28.77 -23.74
C SER A 315 47.01 -29.82 -24.70
N ARG A 316 47.26 -29.47 -25.96
CA ARG A 316 47.98 -30.27 -26.96
C ARG A 316 49.21 -29.52 -27.43
#